data_AF-A0A2J6WE90-F1
#
_entry.id   AF-A0A2J6WE90-F1
#
_cell.length_a   1.000
_cell.length_b   1.000
_cell.length_c   1.000
_cell.angle_alpha   90.00
_cell.angle_beta   90.00
_cell.angle_gamma   90.00
#
_symmetry.space_group_name_H-M   'P 1'
#
loop_
_entity.id
_entity.type
_entity.pdbx_description
1 polymer ?
#
loop_
_entity_poly.entity_id
_entity_poly.type
_entity_poly.pdbx_seq_one_letter_code
_entity_poly.pdbx_strand_id
1 'polypeptide(L)' 'MLEIALPQDKVVFIQDGILFAVEKDIKTLVKDEVELYALKDDFIARGFDESESLVPLLTYDEFAEIVEKEPKIIS' A
#
# COMPACT_ATOMS: atom_id res chain seq x y z
N MET A 1 6.19 -2.05 -12.16
CA MET A 1 4.99 -2.88 -11.89
C MET A 1 3.81 -2.00 -11.48
N LEU A 2 3.99 -1.00 -10.60
CA LEU A 2 2.93 -0.07 -10.21
C LEU A 2 2.12 0.57 -11.36
N GLU A 3 2.76 0.83 -12.51
CA GLU A 3 2.11 1.37 -13.72
C GLU A 3 0.96 0.50 -14.29
N ILE A 4 0.91 -0.79 -13.95
CA ILE A 4 -0.18 -1.66 -14.40
C ILE A 4 -1.49 -1.40 -13.66
N ALA A 5 -1.43 -0.81 -12.46
CA ALA A 5 -2.62 -0.45 -11.68
C ALA A 5 -3.49 0.53 -12.48
N LEU A 6 -4.79 0.25 -12.51
CA LEU A 6 -5.82 1.06 -13.13
C LEU A 6 -6.49 1.97 -12.08
N PRO A 7 -7.14 3.07 -12.51
CA PRO A 7 -7.97 3.86 -11.60
C PRO A 7 -8.91 2.96 -10.78
N GLN A 8 -9.07 3.24 -9.48
CA GLN A 8 -9.86 2.48 -8.51
C GLN A 8 -9.25 1.13 -8.06
N ASP A 9 -8.12 0.71 -8.63
CA ASP A 9 -7.35 -0.40 -8.05
C ASP A 9 -6.78 0.00 -6.69
N LYS A 10 -6.67 -0.98 -5.80
CA LYS A 10 -6.01 -0.85 -4.50
C LYS A 10 -4.62 -1.49 -4.55
N VAL A 11 -3.61 -0.75 -4.12
CA VAL A 11 -2.24 -1.25 -3.96
C VAL A 11 -1.90 -1.26 -2.48
N VAL A 12 -1.54 -2.43 -1.96
CA VAL A 12 -1.12 -2.61 -0.57
C VAL A 12 0.36 -2.99 -0.55
N PHE A 13 1.17 -2.16 0.08
CA PHE A 13 2.59 -2.42 0.31
C PHE A 13 2.78 -3.31 1.54
N ILE A 14 3.41 -4.47 1.33
CA ILE A 14 3.71 -5.45 2.38
C ILE A 14 5.20 -5.77 2.35
N GLN A 15 5.73 -6.33 3.45
CA GLN A 15 7.13 -6.66 3.60
C GLN A 15 8.02 -5.49 3.13
N ASP A 16 9.04 -5.74 2.30
CA ASP A 16 9.96 -4.68 1.84
C ASP A 16 9.29 -3.67 0.89
N GLY A 17 8.09 -4.00 0.39
CA GLY A 17 7.27 -3.06 -0.36
C GLY A 17 6.94 -1.80 0.43
N ILE A 18 6.97 -1.84 1.77
CA ILE A 18 6.67 -0.66 2.59
C ILE A 18 7.68 0.49 2.37
N LEU A 19 8.83 0.25 1.75
CA LEU A 19 9.77 1.32 1.43
C LEU A 19 9.13 2.36 0.47
N PHE A 20 8.13 1.96 -0.31
CA PHE A 20 7.34 2.89 -1.12
C PHE A 20 6.42 3.80 -0.29
N ALA A 21 6.10 3.44 0.94
CA ALA A 21 5.25 4.26 1.83
C ALA A 21 5.97 5.50 2.37
N VAL A 22 7.30 5.57 2.29
CA VAL A 22 8.10 6.76 2.62
C VAL A 22 8.66 7.49 1.38
N GLU A 23 8.38 6.97 0.19
CA GLU A 23 8.88 7.52 -1.08
C GLU A 23 8.04 8.73 -1.50
N LYS A 24 8.66 9.91 -1.59
CA LYS A 24 7.95 11.19 -1.83
C LYS A 24 7.22 11.22 -3.16
N ASP A 25 7.74 10.51 -4.15
CA ASP A 25 7.22 10.51 -5.51
C ASP A 25 6.26 9.34 -5.78
N ILE A 26 5.83 8.59 -4.76
CA ILE A 26 5.00 7.38 -4.95
C ILE A 26 3.74 7.61 -5.78
N LYS A 27 3.09 8.77 -5.62
CA LYS A 27 1.88 9.12 -6.39
C LYS A 27 2.16 9.31 -7.90
N THR A 28 3.40 9.58 -8.28
CA THR A 28 3.81 9.69 -9.69
C THR A 28 4.02 8.33 -10.34
N LEU A 29 4.13 7.26 -9.54
CA LEU A 29 4.38 5.89 -10.00
C LEU A 29 3.08 5.11 -10.28
N VAL A 30 1.92 5.69 -10.00
CA VAL A 30 0.59 5.12 -10.23
C VAL A 30 -0.29 6.08 -11.00
N LYS A 31 -1.34 5.55 -11.62
CA LYS A 31 -2.38 6.37 -12.27
C LYS A 31 -3.18 7.11 -11.20
N ASP A 32 -3.81 8.22 -11.59
CA ASP A 32 -4.78 8.90 -10.74
C ASP A 32 -5.89 7.94 -10.29
N GLU A 33 -6.45 8.19 -9.10
CA GLU A 33 -7.50 7.38 -8.46
C GLU A 33 -7.09 5.96 -8.04
N VAL A 34 -5.80 5.60 -8.10
CA VAL A 34 -5.29 4.40 -7.42
C VAL A 34 -5.22 4.66 -5.92
N GLU A 35 -5.79 3.75 -5.12
CA GLU A 35 -5.73 3.82 -3.67
C GLU A 35 -4.47 3.11 -3.17
N LEU A 36 -3.63 3.81 -2.41
CA LEU A 36 -2.38 3.28 -1.89
C LEU A 36 -2.49 3.04 -0.39
N TYR A 37 -1.97 1.91 0.07
CA TYR A 37 -1.94 1.49 1.47
C TYR A 37 -0.62 0.81 1.81
N ALA A 38 -0.25 0.75 3.07
CA ALA A 38 0.86 -0.07 3.54
C ALA A 38 0.51 -0.82 4.84
N LEU A 39 1.08 -2.00 5.05
CA LEU A 39 0.86 -2.73 6.30
C LEU A 39 1.63 -2.08 7.46
N LYS A 40 0.88 -1.71 8.50
CA LYS A 40 1.38 -1.07 9.72
C LYS A 40 2.47 -1.90 10.40
N ASP A 41 2.22 -3.20 10.59
CA ASP A 41 3.15 -4.08 11.30
C ASP A 41 4.48 -4.22 10.54
N ASP A 42 4.43 -4.29 9.21
CA ASP A 42 5.63 -4.34 8.36
C ASP A 42 6.40 -3.01 8.35
N PHE A 43 5.67 -1.90 8.42
CA PHE A 43 6.24 -0.54 8.49
C PHE A 43 7.01 -0.35 9.79
N ILE A 44 6.39 -0.68 10.93
CA ILE A 44 7.01 -0.61 12.27
C ILE A 44 8.16 -1.61 12.38
N ALA A 45 8.02 -2.84 11.85
CA ALA A 45 9.08 -3.84 11.88
C ALA A 45 10.35 -3.40 11.14
N ARG A 46 10.23 -2.48 10.17
CA ARG A 46 11.37 -1.87 9.45
C ARG A 46 11.91 -0.60 10.13
N GLY A 47 11.34 -0.22 11.27
CA GLY A 47 11.84 0.84 12.13
C GLY A 47 11.30 2.23 11.80
N PHE A 48 10.24 2.33 10.99
CA PHE A 48 9.56 3.60 10.74
C PHE A 48 8.53 3.90 11.83
N ASP A 49 8.42 5.18 12.20
CA ASP A 49 7.30 5.69 12.98
C ASP A 49 6.08 5.89 12.06
N GLU A 50 4.88 5.59 12.55
CA GLU A 50 3.64 5.69 11.75
C GLU A 50 3.43 7.07 11.11
N SER A 51 3.92 8.14 11.76
CA SER A 51 3.84 9.52 11.25
C SER A 51 4.70 9.78 10.01
N GLU A 52 5.67 8.90 9.71
CA GLU A 52 6.52 8.98 8.52
C GLU A 52 5.83 8.45 7.25
N SER A 53 4.71 7.75 7.40
CA SER A 53 4.00 7.17 6.24
C SER A 53 3.33 8.25 5.39
N LEU A 54 3.56 8.19 4.08
CA LEU A 54 2.92 9.03 3.06
C LEU A 54 1.61 8.43 2.52
N VAL A 55 1.29 7.20 2.92
CA VAL A 55 0.07 6.48 2.57
C VAL A 55 -0.62 5.95 3.84
N PRO A 56 -1.95 5.75 3.84
CA PRO A 56 -2.64 5.13 4.95
C PRO A 56 -2.04 3.78 5.35
N LEU A 57 -1.91 3.56 6.66
CA LEU A 57 -1.45 2.30 7.23
C LEU A 57 -2.64 1.40 7.57
N LEU A 58 -2.55 0.12 7.21
CA LEU A 58 -3.55 -0.90 7.47
C LEU A 58 -3.05 -1.93 8.46
N THR A 59 -3.97 -2.47 9.24
CA THR A 59 -3.77 -3.72 10.00
C THR A 59 -3.93 -4.94 9.08
N TYR A 60 -3.49 -6.11 9.56
CA TYR A 60 -3.73 -7.37 8.85
C TYR A 60 -5.22 -7.70 8.71
N ASP A 61 -6.05 -7.31 9.68
CA ASP A 61 -7.50 -7.53 9.62
C ASP A 61 -8.12 -6.68 8.50
N GLU A 62 -7.76 -5.40 8.39
CA GLU A 62 -8.21 -4.53 7.29
C GLU A 62 -7.69 -5.00 5.92
N PHE A 63 -6.45 -5.53 5.87
CA PHE A 63 -5.92 -6.13 4.66
C PHE A 63 -6.71 -7.38 4.22
N ALA A 64 -7.07 -8.25 5.17
CA ALA A 64 -7.91 -9.41 4.90
C ALA A 64 -9.28 -8.98 4.35
N GLU A 65 -9.89 -7.94 4.92
CA GLU A 65 -11.15 -7.39 4.40
C GLU A 65 -11.04 -6.88 2.97
N ILE A 66 -9.93 -6.22 2.59
CA ILE A 66 -9.70 -5.77 1.21
C ILE A 66 -9.64 -6.98 0.28
N VAL A 67 -8.81 -7.97 0.65
CA VAL A 67 -8.61 -9.20 -0.12
C VAL A 67 -9.93 -9.96 -0.36
N GLU A 68 -10.81 -10.01 0.64
CA GLU A 68 -12.12 -10.67 0.53
C GLU A 68 -13.12 -9.92 -0.35
N LYS A 69 -13.02 -8.58 -0.42
CA LYS A 69 -13.93 -7.72 -1.20
C LYS A 69 -13.52 -7.61 -2.66
N GLU A 70 -12.23 -7.75 -2.96
CA GLU A 70 -11.71 -7.61 -4.32
C GLU A 70 -11.81 -8.92 -5.13
N PRO A 71 -12.34 -8.88 -6.37
CA PRO A 71 -12.55 -10.08 -7.17
C PRO A 71 -11.25 -10.70 -7.72
N LYS A 72 -10.14 -9.97 -7.67
CA LYS A 72 -8.84 -10.39 -8.20
C LYS A 72 -7.70 -9.75 -7.43
N ILE A 73 -6.66 -10.56 -7.21
CA ILE A 73 -5.43 -10.15 -6.52
C ILE A 73 -4.26 -10.38 -7.47
N ILE A 74 -3.33 -9.43 -7.51
CA ILE A 74 -2.05 -9.52 -8.22
C ILE A 74 -0.97 -9.30 -7.17
N SER A 75 0.00 -10.20 -7.09
CA SER A 75 1.13 -10.15 -6.14
C SER A 75 2.46 -10.36 -6.84
#